data_AF-A0A3L7T2P9-F1
#
_entry.id   AF-A0A3L7T2P9-F1
#
_cell.length_a   1.000
_cell.length_b   1.000
_cell.length_c   1.000
_cell.angle_alpha   90.00
_cell.angle_beta   90.00
_cell.angle_gamma   90.00
#
_symmetry.space_group_name_H-M   'P 1'
#
loop_
_entity.id
_entity.type
_entity.pdbx_description
1 polymer ?
#
loop_
_entity_poly.entity_id
_entity_poly.type
_entity_poly.pdbx_seq_one_letter_code
_entity_poly.pdbx_strand_id
1 'polypeptide(L)'
;MFSAITSAMQPARLPIALLAVLLIAGLAPLIDLGAGKYYGPRGFNASPLSATEIELGTQRARSAANRVASEEVEQLESDARGDGSVPGRTVTRSELATAVRSATSKRIADRIANGVSSDDPELLRLRQRAAEAMLVIEETAPRGIATTFLAAERSAVRQATASMLRFDFNAALGAVVAGIFALPLAAMRESPLVFTLALVVVVCVVSMLAGGSCRMAAIHAGRGGRLTIVEGAMFARTRALNLVALPVLPAIVIGLFALVVIAFTALLRVPVLNVISGALFVIPMLVALLGSILALTVIAGFPLMPAAIAVEDCDAGDAITRAGALVLARPLAWLGILGASLIALAIGGILVNAIVATASTGIDTLLSTLGGDAGRALGSGAGAEVAALFGPDRLVAILVGFWNSLLDATVAAYVFTLACDLATRSYLWMRERIDGENAATISGYGLR
;
A
#
# COMPACT_ATOMS: atom_id res chain seq x y z
N MET A 1 -6.37 -17.77 19.27
CA MET A 1 -6.16 -16.46 18.62
C MET A 1 -5.08 -15.63 19.28
N PHE A 2 -5.05 -15.42 20.61
CA PHE A 2 -4.03 -14.56 21.25
C PHE A 2 -2.56 -14.97 21.02
N SER A 3 -2.24 -16.27 20.94
CA SER A 3 -0.88 -16.70 20.59
C SER A 3 -0.47 -16.39 19.13
N ALA A 4 -1.41 -15.93 18.29
CA ALA A 4 -1.09 -15.43 16.95
C ALA A 4 -0.37 -14.07 17.03
N ILE A 5 -0.74 -13.22 17.99
CA ILE A 5 -0.14 -11.89 18.19
C ILE A 5 1.35 -12.03 18.46
N THR A 6 1.73 -12.99 19.32
CA THR A 6 3.13 -13.28 19.64
C THR A 6 3.84 -14.05 18.53
N SER A 7 3.15 -14.97 17.84
CA SER A 7 3.73 -15.71 16.71
C SER A 7 4.01 -14.81 15.49
N ALA A 8 3.22 -13.76 15.28
CA ALA A 8 3.39 -12.82 14.18
C ALA A 8 4.68 -11.99 14.34
N MET A 9 5.16 -11.80 15.58
CA MET A 9 6.41 -11.11 15.90
C MET A 9 7.67 -11.99 15.70
N GLN A 10 7.52 -13.21 15.17
CA GLN A 10 8.69 -14.08 14.94
C GLN A 10 9.71 -13.38 14.04
N PRO A 11 10.99 -13.25 14.47
CA PRO A 11 12.02 -12.54 13.71
C PRO A 11 12.21 -13.08 12.28
N ALA A 12 11.87 -14.35 12.05
CA ALA A 12 11.95 -14.98 10.74
C ALA A 12 10.92 -14.45 9.72
N ARG A 13 9.75 -13.98 10.16
CA ARG A 13 8.66 -13.58 9.26
C ARG A 13 8.71 -12.12 8.86
N LEU A 14 9.22 -11.27 9.75
CA LEU A 14 9.26 -9.82 9.58
C LEU A 14 10.04 -9.40 8.32
N PRO A 15 11.24 -9.95 8.01
CA PRO A 15 12.00 -9.58 6.81
C PRO A 15 11.27 -9.88 5.50
N ILE A 16 10.54 -11.01 5.43
CA ILE A 16 9.77 -11.39 4.23
C ILE A 16 8.60 -10.42 4.03
N ALA A 17 7.90 -10.08 5.10
CA ALA A 17 6.78 -9.13 5.04
C ALA A 17 7.26 -7.71 4.76
N LEU A 18 8.42 -7.31 5.29
CA LEU A 18 9.06 -6.03 4.99
C LEU A 18 9.48 -5.95 3.52
N LEU A 19 10.06 -7.03 2.97
CA LEU A 19 10.35 -7.13 1.54
C LEU A 19 9.08 -6.95 0.70
N ALA A 20 7.94 -7.51 1.11
CA ALA A 20 6.65 -7.30 0.46
C ALA A 20 6.30 -5.80 0.38
N VAL A 21 6.35 -5.12 1.52
CA VAL A 21 6.01 -3.69 1.63
C VAL A 21 6.93 -2.84 0.76
N LEU A 22 8.23 -3.13 0.77
CA LEU A 22 9.23 -2.42 -0.04
C LEU A 22 9.03 -2.65 -1.55
N LEU A 23 8.71 -3.88 -1.97
CA LEU A 23 8.42 -4.19 -3.37
C LEU A 23 7.16 -3.47 -3.86
N ILE A 24 6.10 -3.44 -3.05
CA ILE A 24 4.86 -2.72 -3.38
C ILE A 24 5.13 -1.22 -3.50
N ALA A 25 5.87 -0.65 -2.54
CA ALA A 25 6.22 0.77 -2.57
C ALA A 25 7.12 1.13 -3.77
N GLY A 26 8.06 0.25 -4.12
CA GLY A 26 8.96 0.43 -5.27
C GLY A 26 8.27 0.29 -6.63
N LEU A 27 7.14 -0.42 -6.71
CA LEU A 27 6.38 -0.57 -7.95
C LEU A 27 5.58 0.69 -8.31
N ALA A 28 5.17 1.49 -7.32
CA ALA A 28 4.29 2.65 -7.55
C ALA A 28 4.84 3.69 -8.54
N PRO A 29 6.11 4.12 -8.48
CA PRO A 29 6.68 5.03 -9.48
C PRO A 29 6.65 4.46 -10.90
N LEU A 30 6.86 3.15 -11.07
CA LEU A 30 6.82 2.49 -12.39
C LEU A 30 5.40 2.50 -12.98
N ILE A 31 4.39 2.28 -12.14
CA ILE A 31 2.98 2.35 -12.53
C ILE A 31 2.61 3.79 -12.91
N ASP A 32 3.05 4.77 -12.13
CA ASP A 32 2.79 6.19 -12.37
C ASP A 32 3.36 6.66 -13.71
N LEU A 33 4.58 6.21 -14.05
CA LEU A 33 5.19 6.47 -15.35
C LEU A 33 4.39 5.87 -16.51
N GLY A 34 3.87 4.65 -16.36
CA GLY A 34 3.09 3.98 -17.40
C GLY A 34 1.68 4.54 -17.58
N ALA A 35 1.07 5.08 -16.53
CA ALA A 35 -0.33 5.51 -16.55
C ALA A 35 -0.55 6.92 -17.15
N GLY A 36 0.43 7.82 -17.04
CA GLY A 36 0.41 9.15 -17.67
C GLY A 36 -0.70 10.11 -17.21
N LYS A 37 -1.44 9.77 -16.14
CA LYS A 37 -2.47 10.62 -15.53
C LYS A 37 -2.04 11.07 -14.15
N TYR A 38 -2.43 12.29 -13.79
CA TYR A 38 -2.02 12.94 -12.55
C TYR A 38 -3.20 13.51 -11.77
N TYR A 39 -3.08 13.48 -10.44
CA TYR A 39 -4.08 13.95 -9.49
C TYR A 39 -3.47 14.96 -8.53
N GLY A 40 -4.34 15.85 -8.04
CA GLY A 40 -4.00 16.75 -6.94
C GLY A 40 -4.15 16.08 -5.56
N PRO A 41 -4.01 16.86 -4.48
CA PRO A 41 -4.09 16.36 -3.09
C PRO A 41 -5.44 15.70 -2.72
N ARG A 42 -6.52 16.07 -3.42
CA ARG A 42 -7.86 15.50 -3.23
C ARG A 42 -7.99 14.06 -3.77
N GLY A 43 -6.97 13.56 -4.48
CA GLY A 43 -6.93 12.20 -5.01
C GLY A 43 -8.10 11.90 -5.97
N PHE A 44 -8.61 10.67 -5.93
CA PHE A 44 -9.69 10.19 -6.81
C PHE A 44 -11.05 10.87 -6.60
N ASN A 45 -11.21 11.69 -5.55
CA ASN A 45 -12.42 12.49 -5.36
C ASN A 45 -12.47 13.72 -6.29
N ALA A 46 -11.37 14.03 -6.96
CA ALA A 46 -11.28 15.07 -7.98
C ALA A 46 -11.00 14.44 -9.35
N SER A 47 -11.37 15.15 -10.42
CA SER A 47 -10.99 14.78 -11.78
C SER A 47 -9.46 14.81 -11.95
N PRO A 48 -8.91 14.05 -12.92
CA PRO A 48 -7.50 14.17 -13.30
C PRO A 48 -7.15 15.63 -13.61
N LEU A 49 -5.95 16.04 -13.19
CA LEU A 49 -5.48 17.40 -13.43
C LEU A 49 -5.36 17.67 -14.93
N SER A 50 -6.04 18.72 -15.38
CA SER A 50 -5.88 19.26 -16.74
C SER A 50 -4.51 19.89 -16.94
N ALA A 51 -4.06 20.01 -18.20
CA ALA A 51 -2.80 20.66 -18.53
C ALA A 51 -2.72 22.10 -17.96
N THR A 52 -3.84 22.83 -17.98
CA THR A 52 -3.97 24.17 -17.41
C THR A 52 -3.84 24.18 -15.89
N GLU A 53 -4.38 23.19 -15.19
CA GLU A 53 -4.22 23.09 -13.73
C GLU A 53 -2.80 22.70 -13.33
N ILE A 54 -2.15 21.84 -14.12
CA ILE A 54 -0.74 21.50 -13.93
C ILE A 54 0.11 22.76 -14.11
N GLU A 55 -0.15 23.55 -15.16
CA GLU A 55 0.53 24.81 -15.42
C GLU A 55 0.28 25.83 -14.30
N LEU A 56 -0.97 26.01 -13.86
CA LEU A 56 -1.31 26.88 -12.74
C LEU A 56 -0.62 26.44 -11.45
N GLY A 57 -0.53 25.13 -11.20
CA GLY A 57 0.23 24.55 -10.10
C GLY A 57 1.71 24.89 -10.19
N THR A 58 2.30 24.80 -11.38
CA THR A 58 3.69 25.20 -11.63
C THR A 58 3.90 26.70 -11.43
N GLN A 59 2.95 27.55 -11.86
CA GLN A 59 3.00 28.99 -11.63
C GLN A 59 2.90 29.33 -10.13
N ARG A 60 2.04 28.63 -9.38
CA ARG A 60 1.95 28.77 -7.92
C ARG A 60 3.25 28.36 -7.24
N ALA A 61 3.82 27.21 -7.61
CA ALA A 61 5.12 26.75 -7.13
C ALA A 61 6.22 27.77 -7.42
N ARG A 62 6.24 28.34 -8.64
CA ARG A 62 7.18 29.38 -9.05
C ARG A 62 7.01 30.66 -8.23
N SER A 63 5.78 31.11 -8.02
CA SER A 63 5.49 32.28 -7.19
C SER A 63 5.94 32.10 -5.75
N ALA A 64 5.82 30.87 -5.21
CA ALA A 64 6.28 30.53 -3.88
C ALA A 64 7.81 30.49 -3.80
N ALA A 65 8.47 29.89 -4.79
CA ALA A 65 9.91 29.90 -4.90
C ALA A 65 10.47 31.32 -5.01
N ASN A 66 9.88 32.18 -5.86
CA ASN A 66 10.31 33.58 -6.05
C ASN A 66 10.23 34.42 -4.78
N ARG A 67 9.28 34.15 -3.86
CA ARG A 67 9.22 34.86 -2.57
C ARG A 67 10.44 34.59 -1.68
N VAL A 68 11.14 33.48 -1.90
CA VAL A 68 12.29 33.07 -1.08
C VAL A 68 13.59 33.18 -1.86
N ALA A 69 13.61 32.84 -3.15
CA ALA A 69 14.80 32.61 -3.97
C ALA A 69 14.71 33.33 -5.33
N SER A 70 14.34 34.61 -5.33
CA SER A 70 14.13 35.37 -6.57
C SER A 70 15.34 35.38 -7.50
N GLU A 71 16.54 35.57 -6.96
CA GLU A 71 17.78 35.63 -7.75
C GLU A 71 18.10 34.27 -8.39
N GLU A 72 18.01 33.19 -7.62
CA GLU A 72 18.30 31.83 -8.08
C GLU A 72 17.26 31.33 -9.08
N VAL A 73 15.98 31.67 -8.89
CA VAL A 73 14.94 31.32 -9.86
C VAL A 73 15.12 32.13 -11.15
N GLU A 74 15.47 33.41 -11.08
CA GLU A 74 15.76 34.22 -12.26
C GLU A 74 16.96 33.68 -13.05
N GLN A 75 18.03 33.25 -12.37
CA GLN A 75 19.16 32.56 -13.00
C GLN A 75 18.74 31.27 -13.70
N LEU A 76 17.96 30.41 -13.04
CA LEU A 76 17.44 29.18 -13.65
C LEU A 76 16.58 29.46 -14.89
N GLU A 77 15.81 30.55 -14.87
CA GLU A 77 15.01 30.97 -16.01
C GLU A 77 15.86 31.51 -17.15
N SER A 78 16.91 32.27 -16.84
CA SER A 78 17.88 32.75 -17.81
C SER A 78 18.60 31.57 -18.48
N ASP A 79 19.05 30.60 -17.69
CA ASP A 79 19.71 29.38 -18.18
C ASP A 79 18.77 28.54 -19.06
N ALA A 80 17.49 28.46 -18.70
CA ALA A 80 16.47 27.80 -19.50
C ALA A 80 16.09 28.55 -20.79
N ARG A 81 16.44 29.84 -20.92
CA ARG A 81 16.24 30.67 -22.12
C ARG A 81 17.50 30.79 -23.01
N GLY A 82 18.67 30.44 -22.49
CA GLY A 82 19.96 30.61 -23.17
C GLY A 82 20.18 29.70 -24.39
N ASP A 83 21.11 30.11 -25.25
CA ASP A 83 21.39 29.67 -26.65
C ASP A 83 21.91 28.21 -26.83
N GLY A 84 21.69 27.35 -25.83
CA GLY A 84 22.00 25.90 -25.90
C GLY A 84 20.95 25.03 -25.21
N SER A 85 19.86 25.62 -24.74
CA SER A 85 18.76 24.92 -24.09
C SER A 85 17.74 24.42 -25.11
N VAL A 86 17.10 23.28 -24.82
CA VAL A 86 16.04 22.74 -25.68
C VAL A 86 14.93 23.80 -25.80
N PRO A 87 14.53 24.22 -27.02
CA PRO A 87 13.48 25.22 -27.22
C PRO A 87 12.22 24.81 -26.46
N GLY A 88 11.75 25.67 -25.54
CA GLY A 88 10.57 25.40 -24.71
C GLY A 88 10.82 24.67 -23.38
N ARG A 89 12.07 24.54 -22.93
CA ARG A 89 12.40 24.00 -21.60
C ARG A 89 11.79 24.86 -20.49
N THR A 90 10.80 24.31 -19.78
CA THR A 90 10.22 24.92 -18.57
C THR A 90 10.98 24.49 -17.33
N VAL A 91 11.23 25.43 -16.41
CA VAL A 91 11.86 25.13 -15.11
C VAL A 91 11.01 24.11 -14.35
N THR A 92 11.64 23.01 -13.96
CA THR A 92 10.98 21.90 -13.26
C THR A 92 10.78 22.22 -11.78
N ARG A 93 9.78 21.59 -11.14
CA ARG A 93 9.55 21.77 -9.69
C ARG A 93 10.73 21.32 -8.84
N SER A 94 11.47 20.29 -9.28
CA SER A 94 12.71 19.84 -8.62
C SER A 94 13.81 20.90 -8.67
N GLU A 95 13.89 21.66 -9.78
CA GLU A 95 14.82 22.79 -9.91
C GLU A 95 14.37 23.96 -9.01
N LEU A 96 13.08 24.30 -8.99
CA LEU A 96 12.54 25.31 -8.07
C LEU A 96 12.81 24.96 -6.60
N ALA A 97 12.57 23.72 -6.20
CA ALA A 97 12.89 23.22 -4.86
C ALA A 97 14.39 23.33 -4.55
N THR A 98 15.24 23.06 -5.54
CA THR A 98 16.70 23.17 -5.37
C THR A 98 17.14 24.63 -5.28
N ALA A 99 16.51 25.53 -6.03
CA ALA A 99 16.73 26.98 -5.95
C ALA A 99 16.38 27.52 -4.56
N VAL A 100 15.20 27.16 -4.03
CA VAL A 100 14.78 27.54 -2.67
C VAL A 100 15.79 27.07 -1.63
N ARG A 101 16.25 25.81 -1.71
CA ARG A 101 17.30 25.29 -0.80
C ARG A 101 18.61 26.05 -0.93
N SER A 102 19.08 26.27 -2.16
CA SER A 102 20.35 26.95 -2.43
C SER A 102 20.34 28.38 -1.92
N ALA A 103 19.28 29.15 -2.21
CA ALA A 103 19.11 30.52 -1.74
C ALA A 103 19.08 30.61 -0.20
N THR A 104 18.32 29.69 0.40
CA THR A 104 18.21 29.57 1.85
C THR A 104 19.57 29.27 2.47
N SER A 105 20.32 28.33 1.89
CA SER A 105 21.66 27.96 2.36
C SER A 105 22.65 29.12 2.31
N LYS A 106 22.65 29.85 1.20
CA LYS A 106 23.56 30.97 0.97
C LYS A 106 23.30 32.09 1.98
N ARG A 107 22.02 32.46 2.16
CA ARG A 107 21.62 33.51 3.12
C ARG A 107 21.90 33.13 4.57
N ILE A 108 21.73 31.86 4.94
CA ILE A 108 22.09 31.38 6.29
C ILE A 108 23.61 31.45 6.48
N ALA A 109 24.39 30.95 5.51
CA ALA A 109 25.84 30.97 5.58
C ALA A 109 26.40 32.40 5.67
N ASP A 110 25.89 33.32 4.85
CA ASP A 110 26.30 34.73 4.86
C ASP A 110 26.02 35.40 6.22
N ARG A 111 24.87 35.09 6.84
CA ARG A 111 24.52 35.65 8.16
C ARG A 111 25.38 35.09 9.28
N ILE A 112 25.64 33.78 9.26
CA ILE A 112 26.54 33.16 10.24
C ILE A 112 27.96 33.72 10.08
N ALA A 113 28.43 33.91 8.85
CA ALA A 113 29.72 34.55 8.58
C ALA A 113 29.78 35.99 9.10
N ASN A 114 28.64 36.69 9.11
CA ASN A 114 28.48 38.03 9.70
C ASN A 114 28.28 38.03 11.23
N GLY A 115 28.50 36.91 11.91
CA GLY A 115 28.47 36.81 13.37
C GLY A 115 27.10 36.61 14.00
N VAL A 116 26.07 36.32 13.19
CA VAL A 116 24.73 35.99 13.69
C VAL A 116 24.72 34.57 14.27
N SER A 117 24.20 34.43 15.50
CA SER A 117 24.02 33.11 16.15
C SER A 117 23.05 32.23 15.37
N SER A 118 23.24 30.91 15.36
CA SER A 118 22.32 29.96 14.69
C SER A 118 20.89 30.02 15.24
N ASP A 119 20.73 30.45 16.50
CA ASP A 119 19.44 30.55 17.19
C ASP A 119 18.75 31.91 17.00
N ASP A 120 19.24 32.77 16.10
CA ASP A 120 18.62 34.06 15.85
C ASP A 120 17.17 33.89 15.32
N PRO A 121 16.16 34.56 15.92
CA PRO A 121 14.77 34.53 15.45
C PRO A 121 14.62 34.90 13.96
N GLU A 122 15.54 35.66 13.39
CA GLU A 122 15.51 36.00 11.97
C GLU A 122 15.92 34.82 11.06
N LEU A 123 16.88 34.00 11.49
CA LEU A 123 17.22 32.75 10.79
C LEU A 123 16.07 31.74 10.86
N LEU A 124 15.38 31.66 12.01
CA LEU A 124 14.19 30.83 12.15
C LEU A 124 13.08 31.26 11.19
N ARG A 125 12.81 32.57 11.08
CA ARG A 125 11.84 33.09 10.10
C ARG A 125 12.23 32.78 8.66
N LEU A 126 13.52 32.83 8.34
CA LEU A 126 14.01 32.51 7.00
C LEU A 126 13.81 31.02 6.68
N ARG A 127 14.13 30.13 7.63
CA ARG A 127 13.84 28.69 7.53
C ARG A 127 12.34 28.41 7.38
N GLN A 128 11.50 29.08 8.18
CA GLN A 128 10.05 28.94 8.11
C GLN A 128 9.49 29.37 6.74
N ARG A 129 9.96 30.51 6.19
CA ARG A 129 9.55 30.94 4.85
C ARG A 129 9.97 29.96 3.76
N ALA A 130 11.19 29.41 3.87
CA ALA A 130 11.66 28.37 2.95
C ALA A 130 10.80 27.10 3.06
N ALA A 131 10.47 26.67 4.28
CA ALA A 131 9.58 25.55 4.55
C ALA A 131 8.18 25.78 3.95
N GLU A 132 7.57 26.94 4.16
CA GLU A 132 6.27 27.31 3.57
C GLU A 132 6.31 27.28 2.03
N ALA A 133 7.40 27.78 1.42
CA ALA A 133 7.57 27.71 -0.03
C ALA A 133 7.70 26.25 -0.51
N MET A 134 8.45 25.42 0.22
CA MET A 134 8.59 23.99 -0.08
C MET A 134 7.26 23.24 0.03
N LEU A 135 6.43 23.54 1.02
CA LEU A 135 5.08 22.98 1.15
C LEU A 135 4.22 23.30 -0.07
N VAL A 136 4.21 24.55 -0.53
CA VAL A 136 3.44 24.94 -1.72
C VAL A 136 3.95 24.22 -2.97
N ILE A 137 5.27 24.05 -3.11
CA ILE A 137 5.87 23.29 -4.22
C ILE A 137 5.44 21.82 -4.18
N GLU A 138 5.38 21.20 -2.99
CA GLU A 138 5.00 19.81 -2.81
C GLU A 138 3.48 19.57 -2.95
N GLU A 139 2.65 20.46 -2.41
CA GLU A 139 1.18 20.39 -2.52
C GLU A 139 0.68 20.55 -3.96
N THR A 140 1.42 21.34 -4.76
CA THR A 140 1.13 21.52 -6.19
C THR A 140 1.76 20.44 -7.07
N ALA A 141 2.45 19.46 -6.48
CA ALA A 141 3.04 18.37 -7.23
C ALA A 141 1.96 17.38 -7.72
N PRO A 142 1.88 17.11 -9.03
CA PRO A 142 1.00 16.09 -9.57
C PRO A 142 1.41 14.72 -9.02
N ARG A 143 0.44 13.98 -8.49
CA ARG A 143 0.63 12.60 -8.02
C ARG A 143 0.13 11.65 -9.09
N GLY A 144 0.87 10.61 -9.40
CA GLY A 144 0.40 9.58 -10.33
C GLY A 144 -0.67 8.69 -9.71
N ILE A 145 -1.28 7.83 -10.52
CA ILE A 145 -2.40 6.97 -10.10
C ILE A 145 -2.04 6.07 -8.90
N ALA A 146 -0.89 5.41 -8.93
CA ALA A 146 -0.45 4.48 -7.88
C ALA A 146 -0.05 5.23 -6.61
N THR A 147 0.62 6.37 -6.72
CA THR A 147 0.93 7.20 -5.53
C THR A 147 -0.35 7.75 -4.89
N THR A 148 -1.34 8.18 -5.69
CA THR A 148 -2.66 8.58 -5.21
C THR A 148 -3.41 7.40 -4.57
N PHE A 149 -3.35 6.21 -5.18
CA PHE A 149 -3.93 4.99 -4.64
C PHE A 149 -3.35 4.63 -3.26
N LEU A 150 -2.02 4.53 -3.14
CA LEU A 150 -1.36 4.21 -1.87
C LEU A 150 -1.64 5.27 -0.78
N ALA A 151 -1.72 6.55 -1.16
CA ALA A 151 -2.09 7.61 -0.22
C ALA A 151 -3.54 7.46 0.27
N ALA A 152 -4.47 7.14 -0.63
CA ALA A 152 -5.87 6.90 -0.30
C ALA A 152 -6.03 5.63 0.55
N GLU A 153 -5.28 4.56 0.25
CA GLU A 153 -5.27 3.31 1.02
C GLU A 153 -4.79 3.55 2.46
N ARG A 154 -3.67 4.26 2.65
CA ARG A 154 -3.19 4.66 3.99
C ARG A 154 -4.22 5.53 4.73
N SER A 155 -4.94 6.39 4.01
CA SER A 155 -6.03 7.19 4.59
C SER A 155 -7.19 6.30 5.05
N ALA A 156 -7.60 5.33 4.23
CA ALA A 156 -8.65 4.38 4.56
C ALA A 156 -8.28 3.53 5.78
N VAL A 157 -7.03 3.05 5.85
CA VAL A 157 -6.53 2.31 7.03
C VAL A 157 -6.57 3.18 8.28
N ARG A 158 -6.06 4.41 8.22
CA ARG A 158 -6.09 5.34 9.36
C ARG A 158 -7.53 5.66 9.80
N GLN A 159 -8.43 5.85 8.86
CA GLN A 159 -9.86 6.08 9.14
C GLN A 159 -10.51 4.85 9.77
N ALA A 160 -10.20 3.65 9.29
CA ALA A 160 -10.70 2.41 9.88
C ALA A 160 -10.24 2.27 11.33
N THR A 161 -8.95 2.47 11.60
CA THR A 161 -8.38 2.43 12.95
C THR A 161 -9.00 3.49 13.87
N ALA A 162 -9.10 4.74 13.40
CA ALA A 162 -9.71 5.82 14.19
C ALA A 162 -11.19 5.57 14.49
N SER A 163 -11.93 4.97 13.55
CA SER A 163 -13.34 4.61 13.74
C SER A 163 -13.49 3.46 14.72
N MET A 164 -12.60 2.45 14.67
CA MET A 164 -12.56 1.36 15.65
C MET A 164 -12.32 1.86 17.07
N LEU A 165 -11.39 2.80 17.26
CA LEU A 165 -11.12 3.40 18.59
C LEU A 165 -12.32 4.19 19.14
N ARG A 166 -13.16 4.72 18.24
CA ARG A 166 -14.41 5.41 18.59
C ARG A 166 -15.61 4.47 18.69
N PHE A 167 -15.42 3.17 18.52
CA PHE A 167 -16.48 2.16 18.41
C PHE A 167 -17.52 2.45 17.31
N ASP A 168 -17.14 3.19 16.27
CA ASP A 168 -17.96 3.42 15.08
C ASP A 168 -17.68 2.32 14.04
N PHE A 169 -18.35 1.18 14.22
CA PHE A 169 -18.16 0.02 13.37
C PHE A 169 -18.64 0.24 11.93
N ASN A 170 -19.63 1.11 11.71
CA ASN A 170 -20.14 1.41 10.38
C ASN A 170 -19.12 2.22 9.58
N ALA A 171 -18.52 3.25 10.18
CA ALA A 171 -17.44 4.00 9.55
C ALA A 171 -16.18 3.13 9.34
N ALA A 172 -15.86 2.25 10.30
CA ALA A 172 -14.75 1.31 10.17
C ALA A 172 -14.96 0.34 8.99
N LEU A 173 -16.14 -0.27 8.90
CA LEU A 173 -16.48 -1.16 7.80
C LEU A 173 -16.48 -0.42 6.46
N GLY A 174 -17.04 0.78 6.42
CA GLY A 174 -17.04 1.64 5.22
C GLY A 174 -15.63 1.94 4.72
N ALA A 175 -14.70 2.25 5.62
CA ALA A 175 -13.30 2.49 5.27
C ALA A 175 -12.60 1.22 4.76
N VAL A 176 -12.86 0.06 5.37
CA VAL A 176 -12.32 -1.24 4.90
C VAL A 176 -12.87 -1.60 3.52
N VAL A 177 -14.18 -1.49 3.32
CA VAL A 177 -14.84 -1.75 2.02
C VAL A 177 -14.32 -0.78 0.95
N ALA A 178 -14.14 0.49 1.30
CA ALA A 178 -13.56 1.47 0.39
C ALA A 178 -12.12 1.10 -0.01
N GLY A 179 -11.29 0.71 0.97
CA GLY A 179 -9.92 0.27 0.74
C GLY A 179 -9.80 -0.95 -0.17
N ILE A 180 -10.65 -1.96 0.05
CA ILE A 180 -10.59 -3.24 -0.67
C ILE A 180 -11.23 -3.16 -2.06
N PHE A 181 -12.35 -2.44 -2.21
CA PHE A 181 -13.13 -2.47 -3.45
C PHE A 181 -13.21 -1.12 -4.16
N ALA A 182 -13.52 -0.03 -3.44
CA ALA A 182 -13.78 1.25 -4.08
C ALA A 182 -12.51 1.92 -4.64
N LEU A 183 -11.41 1.91 -3.89
CA LEU A 183 -10.15 2.53 -4.30
C LEU A 183 -9.49 1.80 -5.48
N PRO A 184 -9.37 0.45 -5.50
CA PRO A 184 -8.85 -0.24 -6.67
C PRO A 184 -9.73 -0.03 -7.89
N LEU A 185 -11.06 -0.05 -7.72
CA LEU A 185 -11.99 0.20 -8.82
C LEU A 185 -11.86 1.62 -9.39
N ALA A 186 -11.68 2.63 -8.53
CA ALA A 186 -11.44 4.00 -8.96
C ALA A 186 -10.14 4.10 -9.78
N ALA A 187 -9.06 3.49 -9.30
CA ALA A 187 -7.79 3.48 -10.02
C ALA A 187 -7.84 2.70 -11.35
N MET A 188 -8.55 1.57 -11.38
CA MET A 188 -8.79 0.78 -12.60
C MET A 188 -9.62 1.54 -13.65
N ARG A 189 -10.62 2.32 -13.24
CA ARG A 189 -11.39 3.16 -14.19
C ARG A 189 -10.50 4.19 -14.87
N GLU A 190 -9.47 4.64 -14.17
CA GLU A 190 -8.59 5.70 -14.65
C GLU A 190 -7.48 5.17 -15.56
N SER A 191 -6.88 4.03 -15.24
CA SER A 191 -5.98 3.31 -16.14
C SER A 191 -6.29 1.82 -16.18
N PRO A 192 -7.26 1.40 -17.04
CA PRO A 192 -7.77 0.02 -17.05
C PRO A 192 -6.73 -1.04 -17.38
N LEU A 193 -5.69 -0.71 -18.15
CA LEU A 193 -4.67 -1.68 -18.54
C LEU A 193 -3.48 -1.68 -17.57
N VAL A 194 -2.85 -0.52 -17.37
CA VAL A 194 -1.61 -0.41 -16.59
C VAL A 194 -1.87 -0.73 -15.12
N PHE A 195 -2.91 -0.13 -14.53
CA PHE A 195 -3.21 -0.36 -13.12
C PHE A 195 -3.70 -1.78 -12.86
N THR A 196 -4.54 -2.34 -13.73
CA THR A 196 -5.01 -3.73 -13.57
C THR A 196 -3.88 -4.74 -13.71
N LEU A 197 -2.99 -4.59 -14.69
CA LEU A 197 -1.82 -5.46 -14.81
C LEU A 197 -0.92 -5.36 -13.57
N ALA A 198 -0.66 -4.14 -13.10
CA ALA A 198 0.13 -3.93 -11.90
C ALA A 198 -0.53 -4.52 -10.64
N LEU A 199 -1.85 -4.37 -10.50
CA LEU A 199 -2.62 -4.97 -9.41
C LEU A 199 -2.52 -6.49 -9.42
N VAL A 200 -2.62 -7.12 -10.60
CA VAL A 200 -2.43 -8.57 -10.74
C VAL A 200 -1.02 -8.97 -10.28
N VAL A 201 0.01 -8.25 -10.71
CA VAL A 201 1.40 -8.51 -10.29
C VAL A 201 1.55 -8.38 -8.77
N VAL A 202 1.02 -7.31 -8.18
CA VAL A 202 1.07 -7.07 -6.73
C VAL A 202 0.37 -8.20 -5.97
N VAL A 203 -0.85 -8.57 -6.37
CA VAL A 203 -1.60 -9.64 -5.70
C VAL A 203 -0.88 -10.98 -5.84
N CYS A 204 -0.28 -11.28 -7.00
CA CYS A 204 0.52 -12.49 -7.19
C CYS A 204 1.75 -12.54 -6.26
N VAL A 205 2.49 -11.44 -6.14
CA VAL A 205 3.62 -11.33 -5.21
C VAL A 205 3.15 -11.51 -3.77
N VAL A 206 2.07 -10.83 -3.38
CA VAL A 206 1.49 -10.93 -2.04
C VAL A 206 1.02 -12.37 -1.75
N SER A 207 0.38 -13.05 -2.69
CA SER A 207 -0.04 -14.45 -2.54
C SER A 207 1.15 -15.40 -2.33
N MET A 208 2.27 -15.19 -3.04
CA MET A 208 3.50 -15.96 -2.82
C MET A 208 4.06 -15.77 -1.41
N LEU A 209 4.16 -14.52 -0.95
CA LEU A 209 4.67 -14.17 0.38
C LEU A 209 3.73 -14.63 1.50
N ALA A 210 2.42 -14.61 1.24
CA ALA A 210 1.40 -15.13 2.14
C ALA A 210 1.54 -16.64 2.30
N GLY A 211 1.75 -17.40 1.22
CA GLY A 211 1.94 -18.85 1.27
C GLY A 211 3.12 -19.28 2.16
N GLY A 212 4.29 -18.64 2.00
CA GLY A 212 5.44 -18.88 2.87
C GLY A 212 5.16 -18.52 4.33
N SER A 213 4.49 -17.40 4.59
CA SER A 213 4.08 -16.98 5.93
C SER A 213 3.09 -17.95 6.58
N CYS A 214 2.09 -18.41 5.82
CA CYS A 214 1.11 -19.41 6.25
C CYS A 214 1.77 -20.76 6.56
N ARG A 215 2.82 -21.15 5.81
CA ARG A 215 3.56 -22.39 6.09
C ARG A 215 4.28 -22.33 7.43
N MET A 216 4.93 -21.20 7.72
CA MET A 216 5.57 -20.96 9.02
C MET A 216 4.55 -20.94 10.16
N ALA A 217 3.38 -20.33 9.93
CA ALA A 217 2.26 -20.31 10.87
C ALA A 217 1.70 -21.71 11.14
N ALA A 218 1.52 -22.52 10.10
CA ALA A 218 0.97 -23.86 10.20
C ALA A 218 1.83 -24.74 11.09
N ILE A 219 3.14 -24.76 10.84
CA ILE A 219 4.09 -25.59 11.62
C ILE A 219 4.18 -25.13 13.06
N HIS A 220 4.13 -23.81 13.29
CA HIS A 220 4.12 -23.27 14.64
C HIS A 220 2.84 -23.64 15.40
N ALA A 221 1.67 -23.51 14.77
CA ALA A 221 0.39 -23.78 15.39
C ALA A 221 0.12 -25.28 15.57
N GLY A 222 0.47 -26.11 14.59
CA GLY A 222 0.15 -27.54 14.59
C GLY A 222 1.19 -28.42 15.28
N ARG A 223 2.48 -28.06 15.24
CA ARG A 223 3.57 -28.91 15.76
C ARG A 223 4.47 -28.22 16.80
N GLY A 224 4.25 -26.95 17.11
CA GLY A 224 5.13 -26.17 17.99
C GLY A 224 6.52 -25.92 17.39
N GLY A 225 6.75 -26.30 16.13
CA GLY A 225 8.02 -26.11 15.43
C GLY A 225 8.23 -24.66 15.00
N ARG A 226 9.46 -24.33 14.60
CA ARG A 226 9.80 -23.03 13.99
C ARG A 226 10.58 -23.30 12.71
N LEU A 227 10.07 -22.80 11.60
CA LEU A 227 10.80 -22.76 10.34
C LEU A 227 11.65 -21.50 10.27
N THR A 228 12.77 -21.62 9.55
CA THR A 228 13.62 -20.52 9.16
C THR A 228 13.03 -19.73 7.99
N ILE A 229 13.56 -18.52 7.77
CA ILE A 229 13.20 -17.65 6.63
C ILE A 229 13.41 -18.39 5.31
N VAL A 230 14.51 -19.13 5.21
CA VAL A 230 14.93 -19.83 4.00
C VAL A 230 13.98 -20.98 3.68
N GLU A 231 13.56 -21.76 4.68
CA GLU A 231 12.59 -22.85 4.49
C GLU A 231 11.22 -22.31 4.06
N GLY A 232 10.76 -21.21 4.68
CA GLY A 232 9.51 -20.54 4.29
C GLY A 232 9.55 -19.99 2.86
N ALA A 233 10.66 -19.36 2.47
CA ALA A 233 10.87 -18.85 1.12
C ALA A 233 11.03 -19.98 0.09
N MET A 234 11.70 -21.08 0.45
CA MET A 234 11.84 -22.26 -0.40
C MET A 234 10.47 -22.88 -0.69
N PHE A 235 9.62 -23.01 0.32
CA PHE A 235 8.24 -23.45 0.13
C PHE A 235 7.45 -22.53 -0.81
N ALA A 236 7.52 -21.21 -0.60
CA ALA A 236 6.85 -20.25 -1.48
C ALA A 236 7.35 -20.34 -2.94
N ARG A 237 8.65 -20.62 -3.13
CA ARG A 237 9.25 -20.81 -4.45
C ARG A 237 8.81 -22.12 -5.12
N THR A 238 8.83 -23.23 -4.40
CA THR A 238 8.43 -24.54 -4.97
C THR A 238 6.95 -24.57 -5.33
N ARG A 239 6.11 -23.82 -4.60
CA ARG A 239 4.67 -23.68 -4.86
C ARG A 239 4.29 -22.34 -5.48
N ALA A 240 5.23 -21.64 -6.11
CA ALA A 240 5.00 -20.30 -6.68
C ALA A 240 3.83 -20.29 -7.67
N LEU A 241 3.76 -21.26 -8.58
CA LEU A 241 2.68 -21.36 -9.56
C LEU A 241 1.32 -21.57 -8.90
N ASN A 242 1.24 -22.43 -7.88
CA ASN A 242 0.00 -22.68 -7.16
C ASN A 242 -0.45 -21.44 -6.37
N LEU A 243 0.49 -20.72 -5.74
CA LEU A 243 0.19 -19.49 -4.99
C LEU A 243 -0.21 -18.33 -5.92
N VAL A 244 0.43 -18.19 -7.07
CA VAL A 244 0.07 -17.19 -8.10
C VAL A 244 -1.27 -17.52 -8.77
N ALA A 245 -1.58 -18.80 -8.93
CA ALA A 245 -2.85 -19.24 -9.50
C ALA A 245 -4.05 -18.95 -8.57
N LEU A 246 -3.85 -18.78 -7.25
CA LEU A 246 -4.94 -18.47 -6.31
C LEU A 246 -5.75 -17.21 -6.69
N PRO A 247 -5.14 -16.05 -6.97
CA PRO A 247 -5.88 -14.88 -7.45
C PRO A 247 -6.24 -14.96 -8.94
N VAL A 248 -5.40 -15.59 -9.76
CA VAL A 248 -5.55 -15.57 -11.23
C VAL A 248 -6.68 -16.50 -11.70
N LEU A 249 -6.79 -17.71 -11.15
CA LEU A 249 -7.75 -18.71 -11.61
C LEU A 249 -9.21 -18.26 -11.37
N PRO A 250 -9.61 -17.79 -10.18
CA PRO A 250 -10.94 -17.21 -9.98
C PRO A 250 -11.20 -16.00 -10.89
N ALA A 251 -10.21 -15.13 -11.09
CA ALA A 251 -10.36 -13.97 -11.96
C ALA A 251 -10.62 -14.37 -13.42
N ILE A 252 -9.93 -15.40 -13.93
CA ILE A 252 -10.17 -15.96 -15.28
C ILE A 252 -11.59 -16.53 -15.39
N VAL A 253 -12.03 -17.34 -14.42
CA VAL A 253 -13.37 -17.97 -14.45
C VAL A 253 -14.47 -16.91 -14.36
N ILE A 254 -14.35 -15.94 -13.46
CA ILE A 254 -15.29 -14.81 -13.36
C ILE A 254 -15.28 -13.98 -14.65
N GLY A 255 -14.10 -13.75 -15.23
CA GLY A 255 -13.95 -13.08 -16.53
C GLY A 255 -14.65 -13.82 -17.67
N LEU A 256 -14.58 -15.15 -17.69
CA LEU A 256 -15.30 -15.98 -18.67
C LEU A 256 -16.82 -15.87 -18.50
N PHE A 257 -17.33 -15.88 -17.27
CA PHE A 257 -18.75 -15.64 -17.00
C PHE A 257 -19.18 -14.24 -17.46
N ALA A 258 -18.38 -13.23 -17.17
CA ALA A 258 -18.64 -11.86 -17.63
C ALA A 258 -18.64 -11.77 -19.17
N LEU A 259 -17.75 -12.49 -19.85
CA LEU A 259 -17.70 -12.52 -21.31
C LEU A 259 -18.98 -13.08 -21.92
N VAL A 260 -19.57 -14.13 -21.33
CA VAL A 260 -20.87 -14.67 -21.77
C VAL A 260 -21.96 -13.61 -21.62
N VAL A 261 -22.02 -12.91 -20.48
CA VAL A 261 -23.00 -11.84 -20.26
C VAL A 261 -22.81 -10.69 -21.26
N ILE A 262 -21.57 -10.29 -21.52
CA ILE A 262 -21.22 -9.25 -22.50
C ILE A 262 -21.65 -9.68 -23.91
N ALA A 263 -21.42 -10.94 -24.30
CA ALA A 263 -21.81 -11.45 -25.61
C ALA A 263 -23.33 -11.36 -25.82
N PHE A 264 -24.13 -11.83 -24.87
CA PHE A 264 -25.59 -11.72 -24.93
C PHE A 264 -26.07 -10.27 -24.97
N THR A 265 -25.43 -9.40 -24.19
CA THR A 265 -25.74 -7.96 -24.18
C THR A 265 -25.38 -7.29 -25.51
N ALA A 266 -24.29 -7.71 -26.16
CA ALA A 266 -23.90 -7.23 -27.48
C ALA A 266 -24.89 -7.68 -28.57
N LEU A 267 -25.41 -8.92 -28.49
CA LEU A 267 -26.43 -9.44 -29.40
C LEU A 267 -27.72 -8.59 -29.38
N LEU A 268 -28.07 -7.98 -28.24
CA LEU A 268 -29.23 -7.08 -28.14
C LEU A 268 -29.12 -5.81 -29.00
N ARG A 269 -27.91 -5.45 -29.46
CA ARG A 269 -27.69 -4.28 -30.32
C ARG A 269 -28.03 -4.53 -31.78
N VAL A 270 -28.14 -5.79 -32.21
CA VAL A 270 -28.36 -6.14 -33.61
C VAL A 270 -29.84 -6.47 -33.83
N PRO A 271 -30.54 -5.79 -34.76
CA PRO A 271 -31.92 -6.12 -35.08
C PRO A 271 -32.02 -7.58 -35.56
N VAL A 272 -33.08 -8.29 -35.16
CA VAL A 272 -33.28 -9.76 -35.32
C VAL A 272 -32.58 -10.60 -34.24
N LEU A 273 -31.27 -10.39 -33.98
CA LEU A 273 -30.56 -11.12 -32.90
C LEU A 273 -31.04 -10.72 -31.50
N ASN A 274 -31.60 -9.52 -31.36
CA ASN A 274 -32.19 -9.06 -30.10
C ASN A 274 -33.36 -9.94 -29.62
N VAL A 275 -34.18 -10.48 -30.52
CA VAL A 275 -35.29 -11.40 -30.16
C VAL A 275 -34.73 -12.72 -29.64
N ILE A 276 -33.69 -13.27 -30.30
CA ILE A 276 -33.03 -14.51 -29.89
C ILE A 276 -32.35 -14.31 -28.53
N SER A 277 -31.61 -13.22 -28.36
CA SER A 277 -30.97 -12.89 -27.08
C SER A 277 -31.98 -12.67 -25.96
N GLY A 278 -33.12 -12.02 -26.25
CA GLY A 278 -34.24 -11.88 -25.30
C GLY A 278 -34.87 -13.22 -24.91
N ALA A 279 -35.09 -14.12 -25.88
CA ALA A 279 -35.63 -15.46 -25.61
C ALA A 279 -34.66 -16.34 -24.79
N LEU A 280 -33.35 -16.21 -25.05
CA LEU A 280 -32.29 -16.95 -24.36
C LEU A 280 -31.70 -16.20 -23.15
N PHE A 281 -32.32 -15.11 -22.69
CA PHE A 281 -31.79 -14.26 -21.62
C PHE A 281 -31.66 -14.98 -20.26
N VAL A 282 -32.33 -16.12 -20.09
CA VAL A 282 -32.13 -17.02 -18.95
C VAL A 282 -30.68 -17.49 -18.81
N ILE A 283 -29.95 -17.67 -19.92
CA ILE A 283 -28.56 -18.12 -19.92
C ILE A 283 -27.63 -17.10 -19.24
N PRO A 284 -27.52 -15.83 -19.70
CA PRO A 284 -26.68 -14.85 -19.04
C PRO A 284 -27.13 -14.56 -17.60
N MET A 285 -28.42 -14.69 -17.27
CA MET A 285 -28.91 -14.55 -15.90
C MET A 285 -28.39 -15.67 -14.98
N LEU A 286 -28.46 -16.93 -15.42
CA LEU A 286 -27.92 -18.07 -14.66
C LEU A 286 -26.39 -18.00 -14.55
N VAL A 287 -25.70 -17.58 -15.61
CA VAL A 287 -24.24 -17.41 -15.61
C VAL A 287 -23.83 -16.27 -14.66
N ALA A 288 -24.55 -15.15 -14.66
CA ALA A 288 -24.30 -14.05 -13.72
C ALA A 288 -24.55 -14.49 -12.27
N LEU A 289 -25.61 -15.25 -12.01
CA LEU A 289 -25.90 -15.82 -10.69
C LEU A 289 -24.76 -16.74 -10.24
N LEU A 290 -24.34 -17.68 -11.09
CA LEU A 290 -23.22 -18.59 -10.78
C LEU A 290 -21.92 -17.82 -10.54
N GLY A 291 -21.63 -16.81 -11.36
CA GLY A 291 -20.47 -15.94 -11.18
C GLY A 291 -20.52 -15.16 -9.87
N SER A 292 -21.69 -14.69 -9.44
CA SER A 292 -21.86 -14.00 -8.15
C SER A 292 -21.64 -14.93 -6.96
N ILE A 293 -22.14 -16.17 -7.01
CA ILE A 293 -21.93 -17.18 -5.97
C ILE A 293 -20.44 -17.55 -5.89
N LEU A 294 -19.80 -17.75 -7.04
CA LEU A 294 -18.36 -18.03 -7.11
C LEU A 294 -17.55 -16.86 -6.54
N ALA A 295 -17.84 -15.62 -6.95
CA ALA A 295 -17.15 -14.43 -6.46
C ALA A 295 -17.30 -14.27 -4.94
N LEU A 296 -18.51 -14.46 -4.40
CA LEU A 296 -18.76 -14.38 -2.96
C LEU A 296 -18.00 -15.48 -2.20
N THR A 297 -18.02 -16.71 -2.71
CA THR A 297 -17.30 -17.85 -2.11
C THR A 297 -15.79 -17.62 -2.14
N VAL A 298 -15.26 -17.10 -3.24
CA VAL A 298 -13.84 -16.76 -3.39
C VAL A 298 -13.46 -15.64 -2.43
N ILE A 299 -14.22 -14.55 -2.35
CA ILE A 299 -13.94 -13.44 -1.44
C ILE A 299 -13.98 -13.92 0.02
N ALA A 300 -15.00 -14.70 0.39
CA ALA A 300 -15.15 -15.22 1.75
C ALA A 300 -14.07 -16.26 2.09
N GLY A 301 -13.67 -17.09 1.14
CA GLY A 301 -12.65 -18.13 1.32
C GLY A 301 -11.21 -17.64 1.10
N PHE A 302 -11.01 -16.45 0.53
CA PHE A 302 -9.68 -15.95 0.12
C PHE A 302 -8.63 -16.02 1.24
N PRO A 303 -8.92 -15.63 2.50
CA PRO A 303 -7.93 -15.75 3.57
C PRO A 303 -7.48 -17.20 3.81
N LEU A 304 -8.36 -18.18 3.59
CA LEU A 304 -8.10 -19.59 3.84
C LEU A 304 -7.29 -20.26 2.73
N MET A 305 -7.28 -19.73 1.50
CA MET A 305 -6.67 -20.41 0.34
C MET A 305 -5.15 -20.56 0.46
N PRO A 306 -4.35 -19.53 0.81
CA PRO A 306 -2.91 -19.70 1.02
C PRO A 306 -2.61 -20.64 2.18
N ALA A 307 -3.48 -20.68 3.20
CA ALA A 307 -3.37 -21.60 4.32
C ALA A 307 -3.63 -23.06 3.91
N ALA A 308 -4.60 -23.33 3.03
CA ALA A 308 -4.87 -24.66 2.50
C ALA A 308 -3.63 -25.23 1.77
N ILE A 309 -3.04 -24.46 0.84
CA ILE A 309 -1.79 -24.85 0.16
C ILE A 309 -0.67 -25.05 1.19
N ALA A 310 -0.54 -24.16 2.17
CA ALA A 310 0.51 -24.23 3.19
C ALA A 310 0.39 -25.45 4.12
N VAL A 311 -0.82 -25.92 4.41
CA VAL A 311 -1.07 -27.01 5.36
C VAL A 311 -1.10 -28.37 4.66
N GLU A 312 -1.69 -28.44 3.47
CA GLU A 312 -1.99 -29.68 2.77
C GLU A 312 -1.19 -29.89 1.49
N ASP A 313 -0.45 -28.89 1.03
CA ASP A 313 0.40 -28.98 -0.16
C ASP A 313 -0.39 -29.29 -1.45
N CYS A 314 -1.64 -28.81 -1.49
CA CYS A 314 -2.56 -29.00 -2.60
C CYS A 314 -2.34 -27.98 -3.73
N ASP A 315 -2.94 -28.27 -4.89
CA ASP A 315 -2.93 -27.37 -6.04
C ASP A 315 -3.95 -26.25 -5.87
N ALA A 316 -3.79 -25.15 -6.62
CA ALA A 316 -4.61 -23.95 -6.47
C ALA A 316 -6.12 -24.21 -6.61
N GLY A 317 -6.51 -25.07 -7.56
CA GLY A 317 -7.90 -25.45 -7.76
C GLY A 317 -8.50 -26.15 -6.54
N ASP A 318 -7.77 -27.10 -5.96
CA ASP A 318 -8.19 -27.83 -4.76
C ASP A 318 -8.21 -26.93 -3.52
N ALA A 319 -7.23 -26.01 -3.39
CA ALA A 319 -7.22 -25.01 -2.34
C ALA A 319 -8.46 -24.10 -2.39
N ILE A 320 -8.88 -23.65 -3.58
CA ILE A 320 -10.07 -22.81 -3.79
C ILE A 320 -11.34 -23.58 -3.43
N THR A 321 -11.51 -24.80 -3.95
CA THR A 321 -12.70 -25.61 -3.69
C THR A 321 -12.82 -26.00 -2.23
N ARG A 322 -11.71 -26.37 -1.57
CA ARG A 322 -11.68 -26.72 -0.15
C ARG A 322 -11.96 -25.51 0.74
N ALA A 323 -11.31 -24.37 0.49
CA ALA A 323 -11.60 -23.13 1.21
C ALA A 323 -13.08 -22.73 1.08
N GLY A 324 -13.64 -22.83 -0.14
CA GLY A 324 -15.05 -22.60 -0.39
C GLY A 324 -15.96 -23.58 0.35
N ALA A 325 -15.63 -24.88 0.35
CA ALA A 325 -16.39 -25.91 1.05
C ALA A 325 -16.42 -25.66 2.56
N LEU A 326 -15.30 -25.29 3.19
CA LEU A 326 -15.26 -24.95 4.62
C LEU A 326 -16.18 -23.76 4.95
N VAL A 327 -16.17 -22.72 4.11
CA VAL A 327 -17.03 -21.53 4.27
C VAL A 327 -18.52 -21.92 4.15
N LEU A 328 -18.88 -22.72 3.15
CA LEU A 328 -20.27 -23.10 2.88
C LEU A 328 -20.80 -24.16 3.85
N ALA A 329 -19.95 -25.04 4.38
CA ALA A 329 -20.38 -26.09 5.31
C ALA A 329 -20.84 -25.53 6.67
N ARG A 330 -20.17 -24.48 7.16
CA ARG A 330 -20.52 -23.81 8.44
C ARG A 330 -20.35 -22.28 8.37
N PRO A 331 -21.20 -21.56 7.61
CA PRO A 331 -21.03 -20.14 7.37
C PRO A 331 -21.08 -19.29 8.65
N LEU A 332 -21.94 -19.63 9.60
CA LEU A 332 -22.03 -18.92 10.88
C LEU A 332 -20.77 -19.10 11.75
N ALA A 333 -20.19 -20.30 11.74
CA ALA A 333 -18.93 -20.55 12.46
C ALA A 333 -17.78 -19.78 11.79
N TRP A 334 -17.73 -19.80 10.46
CA TRP A 334 -16.76 -19.02 9.70
C TRP A 334 -16.86 -17.52 9.99
N LEU A 335 -18.07 -16.94 9.95
CA LEU A 335 -18.28 -15.51 10.27
C LEU A 335 -17.84 -15.16 11.69
N GLY A 336 -18.10 -16.04 12.67
CA GLY A 336 -17.62 -15.84 14.05
C GLY A 336 -16.09 -15.82 14.16
N ILE A 337 -15.40 -16.73 13.47
CA ILE A 337 -13.94 -16.80 13.46
C ILE A 337 -13.33 -15.65 12.68
N LEU A 338 -13.93 -15.27 11.55
CA LEU A 338 -13.52 -14.12 10.76
C LEU A 338 -13.64 -12.86 11.62
N GLY A 339 -14.76 -12.65 12.31
CA GLY A 339 -14.94 -11.55 13.25
C GLY A 339 -13.90 -11.54 14.37
N ALA A 340 -13.66 -12.70 15.01
CA ALA A 340 -12.62 -12.82 16.03
C ALA A 340 -11.21 -12.54 15.49
N SER A 341 -10.91 -12.96 14.25
CA SER A 341 -9.65 -12.70 13.57
C SER A 341 -9.50 -11.21 13.25
N LEU A 342 -10.55 -10.54 12.77
CA LEU A 342 -10.52 -9.10 12.51
C LEU A 342 -10.30 -8.29 13.79
N ILE A 343 -10.94 -8.69 14.90
CA ILE A 343 -10.72 -8.07 16.22
C ILE A 343 -9.27 -8.29 16.67
N ALA A 344 -8.74 -9.51 16.56
CA ALA A 344 -7.36 -9.81 16.92
C ALA A 344 -6.35 -9.03 16.05
N LEU A 345 -6.63 -8.90 14.75
CA LEU A 345 -5.84 -8.11 13.80
C LEU A 345 -5.85 -6.62 14.17
N ALA A 346 -7.02 -6.08 14.50
CA ALA A 346 -7.18 -4.69 14.92
C ALA A 346 -6.43 -4.41 16.23
N ILE A 347 -6.61 -5.25 17.26
CA ILE A 347 -5.93 -5.09 18.55
C ILE A 347 -4.41 -5.21 18.38
N GLY A 348 -3.94 -6.23 17.67
CA GLY A 348 -2.51 -6.42 17.41
C GLY A 348 -1.90 -5.26 16.62
N GLY A 349 -2.60 -4.80 15.58
CA GLY A 349 -2.19 -3.65 14.77
C GLY A 349 -2.14 -2.35 15.57
N ILE A 350 -3.17 -2.06 16.39
CA ILE A 350 -3.19 -0.88 17.27
C ILE A 350 -2.03 -0.93 18.28
N LEU A 351 -1.79 -2.09 18.90
CA LEU A 351 -0.71 -2.25 19.87
C LEU A 351 0.67 -1.99 19.25
N VAL A 352 0.98 -2.63 18.13
CA VAL A 352 2.27 -2.44 17.44
C VAL A 352 2.41 -1.02 16.91
N ASN A 353 1.34 -0.45 16.35
CA ASN A 353 1.35 0.94 15.89
C ASN A 353 1.58 1.91 17.07
N ALA A 354 0.99 1.67 18.24
CA ALA A 354 1.22 2.49 19.43
C ALA A 354 2.67 2.39 19.94
N ILE A 355 3.26 1.19 19.91
CA ILE A 355 4.67 0.98 20.27
C ILE A 355 5.59 1.73 19.29
N VAL A 356 5.37 1.58 17.97
CA VAL A 356 6.16 2.26 16.94
C VAL A 356 5.98 3.78 17.01
N ALA A 357 4.75 4.27 17.22
CA ALA A 357 4.49 5.70 17.36
C ALA A 357 5.16 6.29 18.61
N THR A 358 5.14 5.56 19.73
CA THR A 358 5.83 6.00 20.96
C THR A 358 7.34 6.01 20.77
N ALA A 359 7.90 4.98 20.13
CA ALA A 359 9.32 4.93 19.81
C ALA A 359 9.74 6.07 18.86
N SER A 360 8.94 6.32 17.81
CA SER A 360 9.19 7.40 16.84
C SER A 360 9.12 8.76 17.51
N THR A 361 8.10 9.02 18.34
CA THR A 361 7.99 10.26 19.12
C THR A 361 9.19 10.46 20.05
N GLY A 362 9.68 9.39 20.68
CA GLY A 362 10.89 9.42 21.50
C GLY A 362 12.15 9.75 20.69
N ILE A 363 12.31 9.14 19.52
CA ILE A 363 13.42 9.43 18.59
C ILE A 363 13.35 10.89 18.12
N ASP A 364 12.18 11.36 17.70
CA ASP A 364 11.97 12.73 17.22
C ASP A 364 12.28 13.76 18.32
N THR A 365 11.86 13.47 19.56
CA THR A 365 12.18 14.32 20.72
C THR A 365 13.69 14.37 20.97
N LEU A 366 14.39 13.23 20.90
CA LEU A 366 15.85 13.18 21.06
C LEU A 366 16.59 13.87 19.91
N LEU A 367 16.15 13.68 18.66
CA LEU A 367 16.70 14.38 17.50
C LEU A 367 16.52 15.89 17.62
N SER A 368 15.34 16.34 18.05
CA SER A 368 15.06 17.78 18.21
C SER A 368 15.84 18.44 19.34
N THR A 369 16.22 17.68 20.37
CA THR A 369 16.94 18.20 21.53
C THR A 369 18.46 18.11 21.39
N LEU A 370 18.98 17.04 20.77
CA LEU A 370 20.41 16.73 20.75
C LEU A 370 21.02 16.77 19.34
N GLY A 371 20.22 16.71 18.28
CA GLY A 371 20.69 16.48 16.90
C GLY A 371 21.08 17.73 16.11
N GLY A 372 21.26 18.88 16.77
CA GLY A 372 21.59 20.15 16.10
C GLY A 372 20.52 20.61 15.11
N ASP A 373 20.90 21.35 14.09
CA ASP A 373 19.96 21.91 13.10
C ASP A 373 19.22 20.83 12.29
N ALA A 374 19.95 19.82 11.79
CA ALA A 374 19.36 18.71 11.05
C ALA A 374 18.41 17.87 11.92
N GLY A 375 18.82 17.58 13.17
CA GLY A 375 17.99 16.84 14.12
C GLY A 375 16.74 17.61 14.54
N ARG A 376 16.81 18.94 14.67
CA ARG A 376 15.63 19.80 14.91
C ARG A 376 14.64 19.75 13.77
N ALA A 377 15.11 19.86 12.53
CA ALA A 377 14.26 19.77 11.35
C ALA A 377 13.63 18.37 11.18
N LEU A 378 14.37 17.30 11.53
CA LEU A 378 13.84 15.93 11.48
C LEU A 378 12.83 15.66 12.61
N GLY A 379 13.18 16.05 13.84
CA GLY A 379 12.37 15.82 15.03
C GLY A 379 11.13 16.71 15.13
N SER A 380 11.05 17.81 14.37
CA SER A 380 9.82 18.60 14.24
C SER A 380 8.73 17.87 13.46
N GLY A 381 9.10 16.84 12.66
CA GLY A 381 8.18 16.13 11.78
C GLY A 381 7.66 16.98 10.61
N ALA A 382 8.13 18.22 10.47
CA ALA A 382 7.73 19.11 9.39
C ALA A 382 8.52 18.77 8.13
N GLY A 383 7.92 17.98 7.22
CA GLY A 383 8.56 17.60 5.94
C GLY A 383 9.11 18.79 5.15
N ALA A 384 8.50 19.96 5.33
CA ALA A 384 8.92 21.25 4.82
C ALA A 384 10.30 21.72 5.32
N GLU A 385 10.57 21.57 6.62
CA GLU A 385 11.85 21.92 7.25
C GLU A 385 12.93 20.94 6.81
N VAL A 386 12.59 19.64 6.78
CA VAL A 386 13.47 18.60 6.23
C VAL A 386 13.80 18.87 4.76
N ALA A 387 12.82 19.29 3.98
CA ALA A 387 12.98 19.61 2.58
C ALA A 387 13.79 20.90 2.34
N ALA A 388 13.88 21.79 3.34
CA ALA A 388 14.70 23.00 3.29
C ALA A 388 16.19 22.73 3.63
N LEU A 389 16.52 21.55 4.19
CA LEU A 389 17.91 21.17 4.48
C LEU A 389 18.76 21.04 3.20
N PHE A 390 20.05 21.31 3.34
CA PHE A 390 21.03 21.34 2.24
C PHE A 390 22.36 20.73 2.68
N GLY A 391 23.24 20.46 1.71
CA GLY A 391 24.59 19.94 1.99
C GLY A 391 24.57 18.59 2.73
N PRO A 392 25.49 18.36 3.68
CA PRO A 392 25.57 17.13 4.47
C PRO A 392 24.30 16.84 5.28
N ASP A 393 23.63 17.87 5.81
CA ASP A 393 22.42 17.73 6.63
C ASP A 393 21.27 17.08 5.86
N ARG A 394 21.21 17.31 4.54
CA ARG A 394 20.24 16.66 3.68
C ARG A 394 20.54 15.17 3.50
N LEU A 395 21.81 14.79 3.41
CA LEU A 395 22.21 13.38 3.34
C LEU A 395 21.83 12.67 4.65
N VAL A 396 22.08 13.32 5.80
CA VAL A 396 21.63 12.85 7.11
C VAL A 396 20.12 12.68 7.13
N ALA A 397 19.37 13.67 6.66
CA ALA A 397 17.91 13.61 6.62
C ALA A 397 17.37 12.49 5.73
N ILE A 398 17.97 12.24 4.57
CA ILE A 398 17.61 11.12 3.69
C ILE A 398 17.88 9.79 4.39
N LEU A 399 19.03 9.65 5.05
CA LEU A 399 19.41 8.41 5.73
C LEU A 399 18.52 8.14 6.94
N VAL A 400 18.28 9.14 7.78
CA VAL A 400 17.38 9.04 8.94
C VAL A 400 15.94 8.79 8.48
N GLY A 401 15.48 9.52 7.46
CA GLY A 401 14.15 9.31 6.87
C GLY A 401 13.96 7.91 6.30
N PHE A 402 15.00 7.33 5.68
CA PHE A 402 14.99 5.93 5.27
C PHE A 402 14.77 4.98 6.46
N TRP A 403 15.53 5.15 7.56
CA TRP A 403 15.37 4.31 8.75
C TRP A 403 14.01 4.49 9.42
N ASN A 404 13.49 5.72 9.51
CA ASN A 404 12.14 5.98 10.03
C ASN A 404 11.07 5.32 9.14
N SER A 405 11.21 5.41 7.81
CA SER A 405 10.30 4.74 6.89
C SER A 405 10.34 3.20 7.01
N LEU A 406 11.53 2.64 7.32
CA LEU A 406 11.70 1.22 7.57
C LEU A 406 11.00 0.81 8.86
N LEU A 407 11.11 1.64 9.91
CA LEU A 407 10.43 1.44 11.19
C LEU A 407 8.90 1.47 11.01
N ASP A 408 8.37 2.44 10.27
CA ASP A 408 6.94 2.51 9.94
C ASP A 408 6.48 1.30 9.12
N ALA A 409 7.29 0.85 8.16
CA ALA A 409 7.01 -0.33 7.36
C ALA A 409 6.90 -1.61 8.19
N THR A 410 7.53 -1.67 9.39
CA THR A 410 7.40 -2.82 10.28
C THR A 410 5.96 -3.02 10.78
N VAL A 411 5.16 -1.96 10.90
CA VAL A 411 3.74 -2.06 11.30
C VAL A 411 2.96 -2.81 10.23
N ALA A 412 3.10 -2.41 8.96
CA ALA A 412 2.46 -3.07 7.83
C ALA A 412 2.93 -4.52 7.69
N ALA A 413 4.24 -4.76 7.85
CA ALA A 413 4.82 -6.10 7.85
C ALA A 413 4.23 -6.99 8.95
N TYR A 414 4.08 -6.46 10.18
CA TYR A 414 3.47 -7.17 11.30
C TYR A 414 1.99 -7.48 11.06
N VAL A 415 1.21 -6.52 10.57
CA VAL A 415 -0.22 -6.74 10.25
C VAL A 415 -0.37 -7.82 9.19
N PHE A 416 0.50 -7.83 8.18
CA PHE A 416 0.52 -8.86 7.15
C PHE A 416 0.83 -10.26 7.73
N THR A 417 1.87 -10.40 8.56
CA THR A 417 2.20 -11.70 9.18
C THR A 417 1.13 -12.18 10.15
N LEU A 418 0.50 -11.25 10.89
CA LEU A 418 -0.62 -11.56 11.78
C LEU A 418 -1.85 -12.01 11.00
N ALA A 419 -2.18 -11.37 9.88
CA ALA A 419 -3.26 -11.80 9.00
C ALA A 419 -3.04 -13.22 8.48
N CYS A 420 -1.81 -13.55 8.04
CA CYS A 420 -1.45 -14.90 7.62
C CYS A 420 -1.58 -15.92 8.76
N ASP A 421 -1.13 -15.58 9.98
CA ASP A 421 -1.20 -16.49 11.13
C ASP A 421 -2.65 -16.76 11.57
N LEU A 422 -3.49 -15.71 11.59
CA LEU A 422 -4.92 -15.83 11.87
C LEU A 422 -5.65 -16.63 10.81
N ALA A 423 -5.34 -16.41 9.53
CA ALA A 423 -5.87 -17.19 8.42
C ALA A 423 -5.54 -18.68 8.56
N THR A 424 -4.27 -19.01 8.84
CA THR A 424 -3.83 -20.39 9.01
C THR A 424 -4.49 -21.07 10.21
N ARG A 425 -4.59 -20.39 11.35
CA ARG A 425 -5.29 -20.93 12.52
C ARG A 425 -6.78 -21.11 12.29
N SER A 426 -7.39 -20.19 11.56
CA SER A 426 -8.81 -20.29 11.17
C SER A 426 -9.03 -21.50 10.27
N TYR A 427 -8.13 -21.73 9.31
CA TYR A 427 -8.15 -22.91 8.45
C TYR A 427 -8.02 -24.20 9.26
N LEU A 428 -7.01 -24.31 10.13
CA LEU A 428 -6.79 -25.50 10.97
C LEU A 428 -8.00 -25.78 11.87
N TRP A 429 -8.59 -24.76 12.47
CA TRP A 429 -9.79 -24.93 13.30
C TRP A 429 -11.00 -25.39 12.51
N MET A 430 -11.24 -24.81 11.32
CA MET A 430 -12.36 -25.19 10.46
C MET A 430 -12.20 -26.63 9.98
N ARG A 431 -11.00 -27.00 9.53
CA ARG A 431 -10.63 -28.35 9.11
C ARG A 431 -10.81 -29.36 10.25
N GLU A 432 -10.32 -29.08 11.44
CA GLU A 432 -10.48 -29.98 12.59
C GLU A 432 -11.97 -30.18 12.94
N ARG A 433 -12.77 -29.13 12.83
CA ARG A 433 -14.18 -29.17 13.23
C ARG A 433 -15.13 -29.73 12.18
N ILE A 434 -14.74 -29.71 10.91
CA ILE A 434 -15.55 -30.22 9.79
C ILE A 434 -15.06 -31.61 9.39
N ASP A 435 -13.75 -31.76 9.19
CA ASP A 435 -13.14 -32.99 8.66
C ASP A 435 -12.63 -33.93 9.77
N GLY A 436 -12.49 -33.44 11.01
CA GLY A 436 -11.96 -34.22 12.13
C GLY A 436 -10.45 -34.41 12.10
N GLU A 437 -9.75 -33.74 11.17
CA GLU A 437 -8.30 -33.87 11.03
C GLU A 437 -7.55 -33.00 12.05
N ASN A 438 -6.60 -33.60 12.76
CA ASN A 438 -5.82 -32.91 13.77
C ASN A 438 -4.94 -31.80 13.16
N ALA A 439 -4.86 -30.65 13.83
CA ALA A 439 -4.01 -29.53 13.43
C ALA A 439 -2.52 -29.87 13.26
N ALA A 440 -2.03 -30.93 13.92
CA ALA A 440 -0.68 -31.45 13.77
C ALA A 440 -0.41 -32.17 12.43
N THR A 441 -1.46 -32.51 11.67
CA THR A 441 -1.37 -33.20 10.39
C THR A 441 -1.09 -32.20 9.27
N ILE A 442 0.20 -31.92 9.07
CA ILE A 442 0.72 -31.00 8.06
C ILE A 442 1.53 -31.80 7.04
N SER A 443 1.18 -31.70 5.75
CA SER A 443 1.86 -32.42 4.67
C SER A 443 3.28 -31.89 4.42
N GLY A 444 4.19 -32.73 3.92
CA GLY A 444 5.53 -32.29 3.48
C GLY A 444 6.48 -31.81 4.59
N TYR A 445 6.20 -32.09 5.86
CA TYR A 445 7.11 -31.75 6.98
C TYR A 445 7.81 -33.02 7.47
N GLY A 446 9.15 -33.08 7.31
CA GLY A 446 9.98 -34.21 7.70
C GLY A 446 10.73 -34.91 6.56
N LEU A 447 10.56 -34.47 5.32
CA LEU A 447 11.40 -34.91 4.20
C LEU A 447 12.59 -33.94 4.10
N ARG A 448 13.72 -34.34 4.70
CA ARG A 448 15.02 -33.71 4.46
C ARG A 448 15.62 -34.23 3.17
#